data_AF-A0A4Q3TIY5-F1
#
_entry.id   AF-A0A4Q3TIY5-F1
#
_cell.length_a   1.000
_cell.length_b   1.000
_cell.length_c   1.000
_cell.angle_alpha   90.00
_cell.angle_beta   90.00
_cell.angle_gamma   90.00
#
_symmetry.space_group_name_H-M   'P 1'
#
loop_
_entity.id
_entity.type
_entity.pdbx_description
1 polymer ?
#
loop_
_entity_poly.entity_id
_entity_poly.type
_entity_poly.pdbx_seq_one_letter_code
_entity_poly.pdbx_strand_id
1 'polypeptide(L)'
;MARDYYEVLSVERTIDAAGLKSAYRKLAMEHHPDRNGGSEESMARFKEISEAYTVLSDDQKRAAYDRFGHAGVKGGGGGGGQQGFHDVNDIFSQVFGDAFGDVFGGRQ
;
A
#
# COMPACT_ATOMS: atom_id res chain seq x y z
N MET A 1 17.72 6.47 5.35
CA MET A 1 17.15 6.77 4.01
C MET A 1 15.85 6.00 3.92
N ALA A 2 14.73 6.69 3.75
CA ALA A 2 13.46 6.00 3.54
C ALA A 2 13.50 5.33 2.15
N ARG A 3 13.11 4.05 2.07
CA ARG A 3 13.08 3.32 0.78
C ARG A 3 12.05 3.95 -0.12
N ASP A 4 12.31 3.99 -1.42
CA ASP A 4 11.36 4.57 -2.37
C ASP A 4 10.09 3.71 -2.43
N TYR A 5 8.90 4.31 -2.35
CA TYR A 5 7.63 3.58 -2.44
C TYR A 5 7.49 2.78 -3.74
N TYR A 6 8.07 3.28 -4.84
CA TYR A 6 8.13 2.54 -6.11
C TYR A 6 9.00 1.28 -6.00
N GLU A 7 10.13 1.34 -5.30
CA GLU A 7 10.98 0.17 -5.03
C GLU A 7 10.32 -0.82 -4.07
N VAL A 8 9.63 -0.32 -3.04
CA VAL A 8 8.89 -1.16 -2.09
C VAL A 8 7.83 -1.98 -2.80
N LEU A 9 7.11 -1.37 -3.76
CA LEU A 9 6.12 -2.06 -4.58
C LEU A 9 6.74 -2.80 -5.79
N SER A 10 8.05 -2.69 -5.99
CA SER A 10 8.76 -3.25 -7.15
C SER A 10 8.13 -2.86 -8.49
N VAL A 11 7.76 -1.58 -8.62
CA VAL A 11 7.14 -1.00 -9.83
C VAL A 11 7.93 0.20 -10.33
N GLU A 12 7.73 0.53 -11.60
CA GLU A 12 8.31 1.76 -12.18
C GLU A 12 7.49 3.00 -11.81
N ARG A 13 8.14 4.17 -11.85
CA ARG A 13 7.48 5.48 -11.62
C ARG A 13 6.39 5.82 -12.62
N THR A 14 6.41 5.18 -13.78
CA THR A 14 5.46 5.32 -14.89
C THR A 14 4.24 4.39 -14.74
N ILE A 15 4.17 3.58 -13.68
CA ILE A 15 3.07 2.63 -13.46
C ILE A 15 1.72 3.36 -13.43
N ASP A 16 0.73 2.74 -14.07
CA ASP A 16 -0.67 3.17 -14.03
C ASP A 16 -1.35 2.67 -12.75
N ALA A 17 -2.54 3.21 -12.46
CA ALA A 17 -3.29 2.82 -11.26
C ALA A 17 -3.65 1.33 -11.25
N ALA A 18 -3.90 0.74 -12.42
CA ALA A 18 -4.22 -0.68 -12.55
C ALA A 18 -2.99 -1.57 -12.23
N GLY A 19 -1.83 -1.26 -12.80
CA GLY A 19 -0.57 -1.95 -12.53
C GLY A 19 -0.14 -1.81 -11.06
N LEU A 20 -0.32 -0.62 -10.49
CA LEU A 20 -0.04 -0.37 -9.07
C LEU A 20 -0.91 -1.25 -8.15
N LYS A 21 -2.22 -1.32 -8.41
CA LYS A 21 -3.15 -2.19 -7.68
C LYS A 21 -2.80 -3.66 -7.82
N SER A 22 -2.39 -4.10 -9.01
CA SER A 22 -1.96 -5.48 -9.26
C SER A 22 -0.68 -5.82 -8.49
N ALA A 23 0.31 -4.93 -8.48
CA ALA A 23 1.57 -5.12 -7.75
C ALA A 23 1.34 -5.20 -6.24
N TYR A 24 0.52 -4.29 -5.69
CA TYR A 24 0.11 -4.32 -4.29
C TYR A 24 -0.53 -5.66 -3.92
N ARG A 25 -1.50 -6.14 -4.70
CA ARG A 25 -2.17 -7.43 -4.44
C ARG A 25 -1.20 -8.59 -4.41
N LYS A 26 -0.27 -8.65 -5.37
CA LYS A 26 0.74 -9.71 -5.43
C LYS A 26 1.63 -9.72 -4.19
N LEU A 27 2.18 -8.57 -3.82
CA LEU A 27 3.07 -8.43 -2.67
C LEU A 27 2.35 -8.64 -1.33
N ALA A 28 1.11 -8.19 -1.23
CA ALA A 28 0.29 -8.37 -0.04
C ALA A 28 -0.08 -9.85 0.17
N MET A 29 -0.31 -10.62 -0.90
CA MET A 29 -0.46 -12.08 -0.82
C MET A 29 0.87 -12.76 -0.46
N GLU A 30 1.99 -12.28 -0.99
CA GLU A 30 3.32 -12.84 -0.71
C GLU A 30 3.73 -12.66 0.75
N HIS A 31 3.45 -11.50 1.33
CA HIS A 31 3.76 -11.15 2.73
C HIS A 31 2.61 -11.35 3.72
N HIS A 32 1.53 -12.04 3.31
CA HIS A 32 0.38 -12.27 4.17
C HIS A 32 0.77 -13.08 5.43
N PRO A 33 0.29 -12.72 6.64
CA PRO A 33 0.65 -13.40 7.88
C PRO A 33 0.25 -14.87 7.91
N ASP A 34 -0.86 -15.23 7.26
CA ASP A 34 -1.33 -16.63 7.12
C ASP A 34 -0.33 -17.52 6.35
N ARG A 35 0.39 -16.96 5.37
CA ARG A 35 1.34 -17.71 4.53
C ARG A 35 2.75 -17.73 5.12
N ASN A 36 3.10 -16.76 5.94
CA ASN A 36 4.44 -16.59 6.51
C ASN A 36 4.50 -16.84 8.02
N GLY A 37 3.46 -17.46 8.59
CA GLY A 37 3.42 -17.83 10.01
C GLY A 37 3.55 -16.64 10.96
N GLY A 38 3.16 -15.43 10.53
CA GLY A 38 3.24 -14.22 11.35
C GLY A 38 4.66 -13.70 11.62
N SER A 39 5.65 -14.03 10.75
CA SER A 39 7.00 -13.46 10.86
C SER A 39 6.98 -11.93 10.94
N GLU A 40 7.69 -11.36 11.92
CA GLU A 40 7.82 -9.90 12.09
C GLU A 40 8.38 -9.23 10.84
N GLU A 41 9.23 -9.92 10.08
CA GLU A 41 9.77 -9.40 8.83
C GLU A 41 8.68 -9.25 7.76
N SER A 42 7.78 -10.23 7.65
CA SER A 42 6.64 -10.15 6.73
C SER A 42 5.67 -9.05 7.15
N MET A 43 5.46 -8.88 8.46
CA MET A 43 4.62 -7.79 8.98
C MET A 43 5.24 -6.41 8.70
N ALA A 44 6.55 -6.25 8.88
CA ALA A 44 7.26 -5.01 8.57
C ALA A 44 7.19 -4.69 7.06
N ARG A 45 7.45 -5.68 6.20
CA ARG A 45 7.33 -5.54 4.74
C ARG A 45 5.91 -5.19 4.31
N PHE A 46 4.91 -5.88 4.87
CA PHE A 46 3.50 -5.63 4.57
C PHE A 46 3.08 -4.20 4.92
N LYS A 47 3.58 -3.68 6.05
CA LYS A 47 3.35 -2.29 6.46
C LYS A 47 3.97 -1.30 5.47
N GLU A 48 5.21 -1.53 5.05
CA GLU A 48 5.87 -0.71 4.03
C GLU A 48 5.09 -0.72 2.70
N ILE A 49 4.65 -1.91 2.24
CA ILE A 49 3.86 -2.09 1.01
C ILE A 49 2.53 -1.33 1.07
N SER A 50 1.85 -1.38 2.22
CA SER A 50 0.55 -0.73 2.40
C SER A 50 0.68 0.79 2.46
N GLU A 51 1.72 1.30 3.12
CA GLU A 51 2.05 2.73 3.13
C GLU A 51 2.36 3.24 1.72
N ALA A 52 3.20 2.51 0.98
CA ALA A 52 3.55 2.82 -0.40
C ALA A 52 2.32 2.88 -1.31
N TYR A 53 1.43 1.89 -1.21
CA TYR A 53 0.20 1.86 -2.02
C TYR A 53 -0.70 3.04 -1.67
N THR A 54 -0.91 3.36 -0.40
CA THR A 54 -1.78 4.48 0.04
C THR A 54 -1.32 5.84 -0.48
N VAL A 55 -0.01 6.04 -0.60
CA VAL A 55 0.55 7.28 -1.15
C VAL A 55 0.47 7.29 -2.68
N LEU A 56 0.83 6.18 -3.33
CA LEU A 56 0.90 6.11 -4.79
C LEU A 56 -0.46 5.92 -5.47
N SER A 57 -1.47 5.40 -4.76
CA SER A 57 -2.82 5.19 -5.30
C SER A 57 -3.66 6.47 -5.38
N ASP A 58 -3.25 7.51 -4.66
CA ASP A 58 -3.89 8.81 -4.63
C ASP A 58 -3.06 9.78 -5.48
N ASP A 59 -3.63 10.27 -6.58
CA ASP A 59 -2.91 11.14 -7.53
C ASP A 59 -2.37 12.42 -6.87
N GLN A 60 -3.06 12.97 -5.86
CA GLN A 60 -2.60 14.16 -5.15
C GLN A 60 -1.41 13.83 -4.23
N LYS A 61 -1.50 12.72 -3.49
CA LYS A 61 -0.39 12.26 -2.62
C LYS A 61 0.81 11.79 -3.43
N ARG A 62 0.60 11.09 -4.54
CA ARG A 62 1.63 10.68 -5.50
C ARG A 62 2.32 11.90 -6.10
N ALA A 63 1.57 12.90 -6.54
CA ALA A 63 2.15 14.15 -7.05
C ALA A 63 2.96 14.89 -5.98
N ALA A 64 2.49 14.91 -4.73
CA ALA A 64 3.22 15.50 -3.60
C ALA A 64 4.50 14.70 -3.29
N TYR A 65 4.42 13.37 -3.30
CA TYR A 65 5.56 12.47 -3.12
C TYR A 65 6.59 12.62 -4.24
N ASP A 66 6.16 12.72 -5.49
CA ASP A 66 7.06 12.89 -6.64
C ASP A 66 7.74 14.27 -6.64
N ARG A 67 7.06 15.31 -6.12
CA ARG A 67 7.61 16.68 -6.04
C ARG A 67 8.57 16.89 -4.88
N PHE A 68 8.31 16.27 -3.73
CA PHE A 68 8.99 16.60 -2.47
C PHE A 68 9.58 15.38 -1.76
N GLY A 69 9.45 14.18 -2.34
CA GLY A 69 9.86 12.91 -1.74
C GLY A 69 9.10 12.61 -0.44
N HIS A 70 9.71 11.76 0.40
CA HIS A 70 9.21 11.44 1.75
C HIS A 70 9.02 12.67 2.66
N ALA A 71 9.67 13.81 2.36
CA ALA A 71 9.51 15.04 3.13
C ALA A 71 8.21 15.80 2.81
N GLY A 72 7.68 15.68 1.58
CA GLY A 72 6.41 16.32 1.19
C GLY A 72 5.19 15.72 1.83
N VAL A 73 5.18 14.39 1.93
CA VAL A 73 4.11 13.63 2.60
C VAL A 73 4.15 13.85 4.12
N LYS A 74 5.31 14.20 4.68
CA LYS A 74 5.48 14.46 6.12
C LYS A 74 5.30 15.93 6.54
N GLY A 75 5.29 16.89 5.62
CA GLY A 75 5.51 18.31 5.97
C GLY A 75 4.67 19.37 5.24
N GLY A 76 3.76 19.02 4.33
CA GLY A 76 3.07 20.01 3.50
C GLY A 76 1.60 19.71 3.25
N GLY A 77 0.76 19.87 4.28
CA GLY A 77 -0.69 19.82 4.13
C GLY A 77 -1.38 20.06 5.48
N GLY A 78 -1.84 21.29 5.69
CA GLY A 78 -2.53 21.68 6.91
C GLY A 78 -3.82 20.90 7.13
N GLY A 79 -4.08 20.58 8.41
CA GLY A 79 -5.39 20.15 8.90
C GLY A 79 -5.67 18.66 8.75
N GLY A 80 -5.55 17.94 9.87
CA GLY A 80 -6.21 16.65 10.05
C GLY A 80 -5.31 15.44 9.90
N GLY A 81 -5.01 14.83 11.04
CA GLY A 81 -4.89 13.38 11.07
C GLY A 81 -3.47 12.85 11.15
N GLN A 82 -3.01 12.76 12.40
CA GLN A 82 -2.37 11.54 12.92
C GLN A 82 -3.32 10.31 12.78
N GLN A 83 -3.97 10.12 11.62
CA GLN A 83 -5.05 9.15 11.40
C GLN A 83 -4.66 8.05 10.40
N GLY A 84 -3.59 8.18 9.62
CA GLY A 84 -3.17 7.14 8.66
C GLY A 84 -2.59 5.84 9.26
N PHE A 85 -2.54 5.69 10.59
CA PHE A 85 -2.05 4.46 11.25
C PHE A 85 -3.17 3.52 11.71
N HIS A 86 -4.42 3.98 11.77
CA HIS A 86 -5.55 3.13 12.16
C HIS A 86 -6.22 2.41 10.98
N ASP A 87 -5.99 2.87 9.74
CA ASP A 87 -6.63 2.37 8.52
C ASP A 87 -5.87 1.26 7.78
N VAL A 88 -4.70 0.79 8.25
CA VAL A 88 -3.98 -0.28 7.50
C VAL A 88 -4.75 -1.60 7.56
N ASN A 89 -5.44 -1.88 8.67
CA ASN A 89 -6.36 -3.01 8.80
C ASN A 89 -7.68 -2.80 8.05
N ASP A 90 -8.12 -1.55 7.89
CA ASP A 90 -9.36 -1.22 7.17
C ASP A 90 -9.13 -1.20 5.65
N ILE A 91 -8.00 -0.67 5.17
CA ILE A 91 -7.50 -0.82 3.80
C ILE A 91 -7.28 -2.30 3.49
N PHE A 92 -6.73 -3.07 4.44
CA PHE A 92 -6.64 -4.51 4.29
C PHE A 92 -8.02 -5.13 4.14
N SER A 93 -8.97 -4.84 5.04
CA SER A 93 -10.33 -5.40 4.98
C SER A 93 -11.12 -4.94 3.76
N GLN A 94 -10.91 -3.73 3.27
CA GLN A 94 -11.60 -3.19 2.10
C GLN A 94 -10.97 -3.72 0.80
N VAL A 95 -9.64 -3.71 0.69
CA VAL A 95 -8.95 -4.17 -0.53
C VAL A 95 -8.91 -5.70 -0.61
N PHE A 96 -8.78 -6.42 0.51
CA PHE A 96 -8.88 -7.89 0.55
C PHE A 96 -10.32 -8.39 0.72
N GLY A 97 -11.23 -7.68 1.39
CA GLY A 97 -12.64 -8.07 1.49
C GLY A 97 -13.34 -7.99 0.14
N ASP A 98 -13.14 -6.90 -0.61
CA ASP A 98 -13.66 -6.79 -1.98
C ASP A 98 -12.89 -7.69 -2.96
N ALA A 99 -11.58 -7.92 -2.78
CA ALA A 99 -10.80 -8.79 -3.69
C ALA A 99 -11.01 -10.28 -3.45
N PHE A 100 -11.13 -10.71 -2.20
CA PHE A 100 -11.33 -12.10 -1.81
C PHE A 100 -12.82 -12.46 -1.90
N GLY A 101 -13.73 -11.52 -1.67
CA GLY A 101 -15.16 -11.68 -1.98
C GLY A 101 -15.42 -11.95 -3.46
N ASP A 102 -14.79 -11.21 -4.37
CA ASP A 102 -14.95 -11.41 -5.82
C ASP A 102 -14.12 -12.59 -6.38
N VAL A 103 -12.94 -12.90 -5.82
CA VAL A 103 -12.08 -14.01 -6.31
C VAL A 103 -12.43 -15.36 -5.69
N PHE A 104 -12.90 -15.40 -4.44
CA PHE A 104 -13.26 -16.64 -3.73
C PHE A 104 -14.77 -16.86 -3.56
N GLY A 105 -15.63 -15.85 -3.79
CA GLY A 105 -17.10 -15.97 -3.70
C GLY A 105 -17.79 -16.45 -4.98
N GLY A 106 -17.04 -16.69 -6.06
CA GLY A 106 -17.57 -17.02 -7.39
C GLY A 106 -17.28 -18.43 -7.86
N ARG A 107 -17.60 -19.46 -7.07
CA ARG A 107 -17.70 -20.84 -7.59
C ARG A 107 -18.77 -21.64 -6.83
N GLN A 108 -19.93 -21.74 -7.50
CA GLN A 108 -20.94 -22.81 -7.47
C GLN A 108 -21.36 -23.42 -6.13
#